data_AF-A0A6D2GF04-F1
#
_entry.id   AF-A0A6D2GF04-F1
#
_cell.length_a   1.000
_cell.length_b   1.000
_cell.length_c   1.000
_cell.angle_alpha   90.00
_cell.angle_beta   90.00
_cell.angle_gamma   90.00
#
_symmetry.space_group_name_H-M   'P 1'
#
loop_
_entity.id
_entity.type
_entity.pdbx_description
1 polymer ?
#
loop_
_entity_poly.entity_id
_entity_poly.type
_entity_poly.pdbx_seq_one_letter_code
_entity_poly.pdbx_strand_id
1 'polypeptide(L)'
;MSDNNILKEFFKSLNEQEKPFTQLLKDDRLGMILRSAVNELNLMHYKNHSEYNATFSQEEYYYIFKLGASRLIKLALEARTSFEAPAIMFLQSSEISAETHNIVRGLGMIEHGRRIAQSVYSGHTKIEKIGGE
;
A
#
# COMPACT_ATOMS: atom_id res chain seq x y z
N MET A 1 -22.87 -14.89 -14.17
CA MET A 1 -23.52 -13.97 -13.20
C MET A 1 -22.94 -14.11 -11.79
N SER A 2 -22.53 -15.31 -11.34
CA SER A 2 -21.85 -15.56 -10.06
C SER A 2 -20.54 -14.77 -9.87
N ASP A 3 -19.69 -14.76 -10.89
CA ASP A 3 -18.33 -14.18 -10.81
C ASP A 3 -18.38 -12.68 -10.58
N ASN A 4 -19.42 -12.01 -11.08
CA ASN A 4 -19.64 -10.58 -10.86
C ASN A 4 -20.01 -10.29 -9.39
N ASN A 5 -20.76 -11.19 -8.73
CA ASN A 5 -21.07 -11.03 -7.30
C ASN A 5 -19.83 -11.28 -6.43
N ILE A 6 -19.04 -12.32 -6.73
CA ILE A 6 -17.78 -12.61 -6.02
C ILE A 6 -16.80 -11.44 -6.16
N LEU A 7 -16.64 -10.88 -7.35
CA LEU A 7 -15.77 -9.72 -7.57
C LEU A 7 -16.26 -8.49 -6.82
N LYS A 8 -17.57 -8.23 -6.81
CA LYS A 8 -18.15 -7.11 -6.08
C LYS A 8 -17.91 -7.23 -4.57
N GLU A 9 -18.11 -8.42 -4.01
CA GLU A 9 -17.79 -8.72 -2.61
C GLU A 9 -16.30 -8.53 -2.32
N PHE A 10 -15.43 -9.04 -3.18
CA PHE A 10 -13.98 -8.90 -3.03
C PHE A 10 -13.52 -7.44 -3.04
N PHE A 11 -13.98 -6.63 -3.99
CA PHE A 11 -13.70 -5.19 -4.00
C PHE A 11 -14.25 -4.47 -2.76
N LYS A 12 -15.43 -4.86 -2.30
CA LYS A 12 -16.01 -4.30 -1.07
C LYS A 12 -15.12 -4.60 0.14
N SER A 13 -14.66 -5.84 0.30
CA SER A 13 -13.75 -6.24 1.38
C SER A 13 -12.42 -5.49 1.32
N LEU A 14 -11.84 -5.32 0.13
CA LEU A 14 -10.61 -4.53 -0.05
C LEU A 14 -10.81 -3.06 0.36
N ASN A 15 -11.94 -2.45 -0.02
CA ASN A 15 -12.27 -1.09 0.39
C ASN A 15 -12.46 -0.99 1.92
N GLU A 16 -13.07 -2.00 2.55
CA GLU A 16 -13.25 -2.03 4.00
C GLU A 16 -11.93 -2.16 4.75
N GLN A 17 -11.00 -2.98 4.26
CA GLN A 17 -9.64 -3.10 4.81
C GLN A 17 -8.81 -1.83 4.61
N GLU A 18 -9.10 -1.02 3.60
CA GLU A 18 -8.37 0.23 3.35
C GLU A 18 -8.79 1.37 4.29
N LYS A 19 -10.04 1.39 4.75
CA LYS A 19 -10.62 2.49 5.57
C LYS A 19 -9.79 2.86 6.80
N PRO A 20 -9.27 1.91 7.61
CA PRO A 20 -8.47 2.26 8.79
C PRO A 20 -7.21 3.05 8.42
N PHE A 21 -6.57 2.74 7.29
CA PHE A 21 -5.38 3.48 6.83
C PHE A 21 -5.75 4.90 6.38
N THR A 22 -6.88 5.07 5.67
CA THR A 22 -7.36 6.42 5.31
C THR A 22 -7.62 7.27 6.55
N GLN A 23 -8.23 6.69 7.59
CA GLN A 23 -8.46 7.40 8.84
C GLN A 23 -7.14 7.77 9.53
N LEU A 24 -6.20 6.83 9.63
CA LEU A 24 -4.87 7.07 10.18
C LEU A 24 -4.14 8.22 9.46
N LEU A 25 -4.16 8.24 8.12
CA LEU A 25 -3.51 9.29 7.33
C LEU A 25 -4.20 10.65 7.44
N LYS A 26 -5.51 10.65 7.70
CA LYS A 26 -6.24 11.90 8.02
C LYS A 26 -5.79 12.49 9.35
N ASP A 27 -5.48 11.63 10.32
CA ASP A 27 -5.03 12.01 11.64
C ASP A 27 -3.52 12.40 11.68
N ASP A 28 -2.74 12.01 10.66
CA ASP A 28 -1.34 12.44 10.46
C ASP A 28 -1.23 13.91 10.01
N ARG A 29 -1.34 14.82 10.97
CA ARG A 29 -1.29 16.28 10.75
C ARG A 29 0.05 16.81 10.30
N LEU A 30 1.13 16.13 10.69
CA LEU A 30 2.50 16.56 10.45
C LEU A 30 3.09 15.95 9.17
N GLY A 31 2.42 14.96 8.58
CA GLY A 31 2.89 14.27 7.37
C GLY A 31 4.05 13.31 7.66
N MET A 32 4.13 12.79 8.88
CA MET A 32 5.20 11.90 9.33
C MET A 32 5.18 10.59 8.55
N ILE A 33 4.01 10.00 8.38
CA ILE A 33 3.84 8.71 7.69
C ILE A 33 4.12 8.90 6.21
N LEU A 34 3.61 9.98 5.60
CA LEU A 34 3.88 10.32 4.20
C LEU A 34 5.39 10.49 3.94
N ARG A 35 6.06 11.30 4.76
CA ARG A 35 7.50 11.55 4.61
C ARG A 35 8.32 10.29 4.81
N SER A 36 7.98 9.51 5.84
CA SER A 36 8.59 8.22 6.11
C SER A 36 8.45 7.27 4.91
N ALA A 37 7.26 7.20 4.29
CA ALA A 37 7.02 6.33 3.15
C ALA A 37 7.88 6.70 1.93
N VAL A 38 8.06 8.00 1.68
CA VAL A 38 8.95 8.49 0.61
C VAL A 38 10.41 8.15 0.91
N ASN A 39 10.86 8.34 2.15
CA ASN A 39 12.22 7.97 2.56
C ASN A 39 12.48 6.47 2.39
N GLU A 40 11.56 5.62 2.85
CA GLU A 40 11.69 4.17 2.74
C GLU A 40 11.70 3.70 1.28
N LEU A 41 10.88 4.30 0.41
CA LEU A 41 10.89 4.00 -1.02
C LEU A 41 12.24 4.35 -1.65
N ASN A 42 12.81 5.51 -1.30
CA ASN A 42 14.13 5.92 -1.78
C ASN A 42 15.23 4.97 -1.27
N LEU A 43 15.17 4.59 0.01
CA LEU A 43 16.11 3.63 0.61
C LEU A 43 16.03 2.26 -0.06
N MET A 44 14.84 1.74 -0.31
CA MET A 44 14.66 0.46 -1.01
C MET A 44 15.14 0.53 -2.45
N HIS A 45 14.87 1.64 -3.15
CA HIS A 45 15.36 1.83 -4.51
C HIS A 45 16.90 1.84 -4.55
N TYR A 46 17.54 2.55 -3.61
CA TYR A 46 18.99 2.54 -3.45
C TYR A 46 19.52 1.13 -3.20
N LYS A 47 18.98 0.41 -2.20
CA LYS A 47 19.39 -0.96 -1.86
C LYS A 47 19.27 -1.92 -3.04
N ASN A 48 18.16 -1.87 -3.77
CA ASN A 48 17.96 -2.71 -4.95
C ASN A 48 18.94 -2.42 -6.09
N HIS A 49 19.43 -1.17 -6.21
CA HIS A 49 20.44 -0.81 -7.21
C HIS A 49 21.87 -1.09 -6.74
N SER A 50 22.16 -0.94 -5.45
CA SER A 50 23.49 -1.15 -4.88
C SER A 50 23.81 -2.62 -4.58
N GLU A 51 22.80 -3.43 -4.25
CA GLU A 51 22.92 -4.84 -3.85
C GLU A 51 22.35 -5.77 -4.93
N TYR A 52 22.75 -5.60 -6.19
CA TYR A 52 22.22 -6.31 -7.36
C TYR A 52 22.50 -7.83 -7.32
N ASN A 53 21.79 -8.54 -6.44
CA ASN A 53 21.68 -9.99 -6.23
C ASN A 53 20.27 -10.28 -5.66
N ALA A 54 19.26 -9.54 -6.11
CA ALA A 54 17.90 -9.68 -5.61
C ALA A 54 17.40 -11.11 -5.90
N THR A 55 17.17 -11.87 -4.84
CA THR A 55 16.44 -13.14 -4.90
C THR A 55 15.00 -12.88 -5.32
N PHE A 56 14.33 -13.86 -5.93
CA PHE A 56 12.92 -13.74 -6.36
C PHE A 56 11.99 -13.22 -5.25
N SER A 57 12.21 -13.63 -4.00
CA SER A 57 11.44 -13.16 -2.84
C SER A 57 11.66 -11.66 -2.54
N GLN A 58 12.84 -11.11 -2.83
CA GLN A 58 13.13 -9.69 -2.69
C GLN A 58 12.44 -8.87 -3.79
N GLU A 59 12.30 -9.42 -5.00
CA GLU A 59 11.57 -8.77 -6.10
C GLU A 59 10.07 -8.69 -5.80
N GLU A 60 9.46 -9.79 -5.35
CA GLU A 60 8.04 -9.81 -4.95
C GLU A 60 7.76 -8.84 -3.81
N TYR A 61 8.65 -8.83 -2.82
CA TYR A 61 8.57 -7.92 -1.69
C TYR A 61 8.67 -6.45 -2.14
N TYR A 62 9.64 -6.13 -3.00
CA TYR A 62 9.79 -4.77 -3.52
C TYR A 62 8.59 -4.34 -4.37
N TYR A 63 8.03 -5.26 -5.16
CA TYR A 63 6.79 -5.02 -5.91
C TYR A 63 5.65 -4.63 -4.97
N ILE A 64 5.36 -5.43 -3.94
CA ILE A 64 4.30 -5.12 -2.96
C ILE A 64 4.58 -3.79 -2.26
N PHE A 65 5.83 -3.55 -1.86
CA PHE A 65 6.21 -2.31 -1.22
C PHE A 65 5.95 -1.08 -2.11
N LYS A 66 6.33 -1.16 -3.39
CA LYS A 66 6.10 -0.08 -4.35
C LYS A 66 4.61 0.22 -4.54
N LEU A 67 3.77 -0.81 -4.59
CA LEU A 67 2.31 -0.63 -4.62
C LEU A 67 1.81 0.11 -3.38
N GLY A 68 2.22 -0.37 -2.21
CA GLY A 68 1.80 0.19 -0.94
C GLY A 68 2.23 1.62 -0.73
N ALA A 69 3.49 1.95 -1.04
CA ALA A 69 4.02 3.30 -0.92
C ALA A 69 3.28 4.26 -1.86
N SER A 70 3.02 3.83 -3.11
CA SER A 70 2.27 4.63 -4.07
C SER A 70 0.83 4.88 -3.60
N ARG A 71 0.16 3.85 -3.07
CA ARG A 71 -1.20 3.96 -2.53
C ARG A 71 -1.24 4.85 -1.30
N LEU A 72 -0.27 4.74 -0.40
CA LEU A 72 -0.12 5.57 0.79
C LEU A 72 0.01 7.04 0.41
N ILE A 73 0.94 7.36 -0.52
CA ILE A 73 1.16 8.73 -0.99
C ILE A 73 -0.14 9.32 -1.52
N LYS A 74 -0.86 8.56 -2.37
CA LYS A 74 -2.16 8.99 -2.89
C LYS A 74 -3.15 9.28 -1.76
N LEU A 75 -3.37 8.32 -0.86
CA LEU A 75 -4.34 8.45 0.23
C LEU A 75 -4.00 9.60 1.18
N ALA A 76 -2.72 9.83 1.48
CA ALA A 76 -2.27 10.93 2.33
C ALA A 76 -2.59 12.29 1.70
N LEU A 77 -2.33 12.44 0.39
CA LEU A 77 -2.61 13.66 -0.35
C LEU A 77 -4.11 13.89 -0.57
N GLU A 78 -4.91 12.83 -0.66
CA GLU A 78 -6.38 12.92 -0.72
C GLU A 78 -6.99 13.23 0.65
N ALA A 79 -6.40 12.72 1.74
CA ALA A 79 -6.91 12.90 3.09
C ALA A 79 -6.67 14.32 3.63
N ARG A 80 -5.64 15.02 3.15
CA ARG A 80 -5.25 16.35 3.65
C ARG A 80 -4.84 17.28 2.52
N THR A 81 -5.44 18.47 2.52
CA THR A 81 -5.05 19.57 1.61
C THR A 81 -3.75 20.25 2.01
N SER A 82 -3.35 20.14 3.29
CA SER A 82 -2.12 20.72 3.83
C SER A 82 -1.65 20.00 5.11
N PHE A 83 -0.35 20.11 5.38
CA PHE A 83 0.28 19.65 6.62
C PHE A 83 0.64 20.83 7.52
N GLU A 84 0.61 20.63 8.84
CA GLU A 84 0.83 21.70 9.84
C GLU A 84 2.31 22.13 9.95
N ALA A 85 3.23 21.32 9.40
CA ALA A 85 4.65 21.63 9.34
C ALA A 85 5.23 21.19 7.98
N PRO A 86 6.31 21.84 7.50
CA PRO A 86 7.12 21.26 6.46
C PRO A 86 7.68 19.94 6.99
N ALA A 87 7.17 18.82 6.48
CA ALA A 87 7.54 17.48 6.94
C ALA A 87 9.03 17.14 6.75
N ILE A 88 9.87 18.07 6.28
CA ILE A 88 11.30 17.96 5.95
C ILE A 88 12.22 18.04 7.21
N MET A 89 11.73 18.49 8.37
CA MET A 89 12.58 18.68 9.56
C MET A 89 12.79 17.44 10.47
N PHE A 90 11.96 16.42 10.33
CA PHE A 90 12.05 15.22 11.18
C PHE A 90 13.18 14.25 10.78
N LEU A 91 13.99 13.84 11.76
CA LEU A 91 15.00 12.79 11.57
C LEU A 91 14.34 11.43 11.36
N GLN A 92 15.06 10.52 10.70
CA GLN A 92 14.61 9.13 10.59
C GLN A 92 14.51 8.52 11.99
N SER A 93 13.36 7.90 12.29
CA SER A 93 13.11 7.15 13.51
C SER A 93 12.77 5.72 13.13
N SER A 94 13.42 4.74 13.76
CA SER A 94 13.14 3.32 13.52
C SER A 94 11.69 2.95 13.86
N GLU A 95 11.11 3.61 14.85
CA GLU A 95 9.71 3.42 15.26
C GLU A 95 8.75 3.86 14.16
N ILE A 96 8.90 5.09 13.67
CA ILE A 96 8.06 5.65 12.60
C ILE A 96 8.28 4.89 11.29
N SER A 97 9.53 4.51 11.00
CA SER A 97 9.86 3.66 9.86
C SER A 97 9.14 2.31 9.94
N ALA A 98 9.18 1.62 11.09
CA ALA A 98 8.54 0.32 11.27
C ALA A 98 7.00 0.41 11.13
N GLU A 99 6.39 1.43 11.73
CA GLU A 99 4.94 1.67 11.58
C GLU A 99 4.58 1.94 10.12
N THR A 100 5.30 2.84 9.46
CA THR A 100 5.10 3.18 8.05
C THR A 100 5.26 1.93 7.17
N HIS A 101 6.22 1.08 7.50
CA HIS A 101 6.47 -0.16 6.80
C HIS A 101 5.27 -1.11 6.85
N ASN A 102 4.64 -1.24 8.02
CA ASN A 102 3.45 -2.07 8.20
C ASN A 102 2.26 -1.51 7.40
N ILE A 103 2.08 -0.18 7.41
CA ILE A 103 1.05 0.49 6.62
C ILE A 103 1.27 0.24 5.12
N VAL A 104 2.50 0.43 4.64
CA VAL A 104 2.88 0.21 3.24
C VAL A 104 2.62 -1.25 2.84
N ARG A 105 3.02 -2.24 3.66
CA ARG A 105 2.73 -3.65 3.35
C ARG A 105 1.24 -3.93 3.23
N GLY A 106 0.44 -3.44 4.19
CA GLY A 106 -1.02 -3.60 4.17
C GLY A 106 -1.66 -3.00 2.91
N LEU A 107 -1.34 -1.74 2.62
CA LEU A 107 -1.80 -1.05 1.41
C LEU A 107 -1.31 -1.72 0.12
N GLY A 108 -0.10 -2.27 0.14
CA GLY A 108 0.48 -2.98 -1.00
C GLY A 108 -0.29 -4.27 -1.33
N MET A 109 -0.67 -5.03 -0.32
CA MET A 109 -1.51 -6.21 -0.49
C MET A 109 -2.92 -5.86 -0.98
N ILE A 110 -3.52 -4.79 -0.45
CA ILE A 110 -4.83 -4.30 -0.90
C ILE A 110 -4.78 -3.92 -2.39
N GLU A 111 -3.78 -3.12 -2.78
CA GLU A 111 -3.63 -2.67 -4.16
C GLU A 111 -3.29 -3.84 -5.11
N HIS A 112 -2.48 -4.81 -4.66
CA HIS A 112 -2.24 -6.04 -5.41
C HIS A 112 -3.53 -6.82 -5.62
N GLY A 113 -4.36 -6.96 -4.58
CA GLY A 113 -5.70 -7.57 -4.67
C GLY A 113 -6.58 -6.85 -5.70
N ARG A 114 -6.60 -5.51 -5.71
CA ARG A 114 -7.37 -4.73 -6.71
C ARG A 114 -6.90 -5.06 -8.13
N ARG A 115 -5.59 -5.21 -8.36
CA ARG A 115 -5.03 -5.57 -9.68
C ARG A 115 -5.44 -6.98 -10.10
N ILE A 116 -5.40 -7.95 -9.19
CA ILE A 116 -5.90 -9.31 -9.46
C ILE A 116 -7.38 -9.24 -9.85
N ALA A 117 -8.21 -8.53 -9.08
CA ALA A 117 -9.63 -8.40 -9.37
C ALA A 117 -9.90 -7.72 -10.73
N GLN A 118 -9.09 -6.74 -11.12
CA GLN A 118 -9.14 -6.13 -12.46
C GLN A 118 -8.75 -7.13 -13.57
N SER A 119 -7.76 -7.99 -13.33
CA SER A 119 -7.41 -9.07 -14.26
C SER A 119 -8.54 -10.08 -14.42
N VAL A 120 -9.27 -10.41 -13.35
CA VAL A 120 -10.46 -11.28 -13.42
C VAL A 120 -11.56 -10.57 -14.21
N TYR A 121 -11.85 -9.30 -13.89
CA TYR A 121 -12.87 -8.51 -14.58
C TYR A 121 -12.62 -8.41 -16.10
N SER A 122 -11.36 -8.33 -16.51
CA SER A 122 -10.95 -8.30 -17.91
C SER A 122 -10.87 -9.68 -18.58
N GLY A 123 -11.20 -10.76 -17.87
CA GLY A 123 -11.26 -12.13 -18.41
C GLY A 123 -9.90 -12.84 -18.52
N HIS A 124 -8.83 -12.29 -17.95
CA HIS A 124 -7.48 -12.88 -18.02
C HIS A 124 -7.25 -13.96 -16.95
N THR A 125 -8.07 -13.99 -15.90
CA THR A 125 -7.97 -14.98 -14.81
C THR A 125 -9.34 -15.21 -14.16
N LYS A 126 -9.41 -16.12 -13.19
CA LYS A 126 -10.64 -16.49 -12.46
C LYS A 126 -10.45 -16.26 -10.96
N ILE A 127 -11.57 -16.05 -10.27
CA ILE A 127 -11.62 -15.96 -8.82
C ILE A 127 -12.71 -16.89 -8.29
N GLU A 128 -12.41 -17.57 -7.20
CA GLU A 128 -13.33 -18.49 -6.53
C GLU A 128 -13.36 -18.14 -5.04
N LYS A 129 -14.55 -18.18 -4.45
CA LYS A 129 -14.71 -18.01 -3.01
C LYS A 129 -14.60 -19.38 -2.35
N ILE A 130 -13.58 -19.57 -1.52
CA ILE A 130 -13.37 -20.82 -0.77
C ILE A 130 -13.84 -20.57 0.67
N GLY A 131 -14.74 -21.44 1.16
CA GLY A 131 -15.30 -21.34 2.51
C GLY A 131 -16.44 -20.32 2.62
N GLY A 132 -17.67 -20.83 2.61
CA GLY A 132 -18.89 -20.05 2.84
C GLY A 132 -20.11 -20.95 2.70
N GLU A 133 -20.83 -21.15 3.80
CA GLU A 133 -22.29 -21.36 3.77
C GLU A 133 -22.98 -20.01 3.50
#